data_AF-A0A238Z542-F1
#
_entry.id   AF-A0A238Z542-F1
#
_cell.length_a   1.000
_cell.length_b   1.000
_cell.length_c   1.000
_cell.angle_alpha   90.00
_cell.angle_beta   90.00
_cell.angle_gamma   90.00
#
_symmetry.space_group_name_H-M   'P 1'
#
loop_
_entity.id
_entity.type
_entity.pdbx_description
1 polymer ?
#
loop_
_entity_poly.entity_id
_entity_poly.type
_entity_poly.pdbx_seq_one_letter_code
_entity_poly.pdbx_strand_id
1 'polypeptide(L)'
;MGIRSTARILKISTTTLLKRIVFIARNITKPIISKGKTYEVDELCTYIRHKKNYIWLVYALEKNSKTVVNFNVGKRTNKTLSRVLETLKLSDAKKIFTDRLKNYRYLIDEKLHSVKRVGL
;
A
#
# COMPACT_ATOMS: atom_id res chain seq x y z
N MET A 1 -19.23 5.95 -4.93
CA MET A 1 -20.32 5.30 -4.18
C MET A 1 -19.89 5.10 -2.74
N GLY A 2 -20.71 5.43 -1.74
CA GLY A 2 -20.40 5.18 -0.31
C GLY A 2 -21.27 4.07 0.29
N ILE A 3 -20.96 3.60 1.50
CA ILE A 3 -21.65 2.49 2.19
C ILE A 3 -23.19 2.63 2.15
N ARG A 4 -23.73 3.82 2.44
CA ARG A 4 -25.19 4.08 2.42
C ARG A 4 -25.79 3.96 1.01
N SER A 5 -25.09 4.45 -0.01
CA SER A 5 -25.55 4.36 -1.41
C SER A 5 -25.56 2.91 -1.87
N THR A 6 -24.49 2.17 -1.58
CA THR A 6 -24.37 0.75 -1.94
C THR A 6 -25.43 -0.09 -1.24
N ALA A 7 -25.68 0.14 0.05
CA ALA A 7 -26.73 -0.54 0.81
C ALA A 7 -28.13 -0.29 0.21
N ARG A 8 -28.41 0.95 -0.22
CA ARG A 8 -29.68 1.33 -0.88
C ARG A 8 -29.88 0.62 -2.21
N ILE A 9 -28.85 0.60 -3.06
CA ILE A 9 -28.88 -0.08 -4.37
C ILE A 9 -29.12 -1.58 -4.19
N LEU A 10 -28.41 -2.19 -3.24
CA LEU A 10 -28.50 -3.62 -2.95
C LEU A 10 -29.75 -4.02 -2.14
N LYS A 11 -30.56 -3.06 -1.69
CA LYS A 11 -31.73 -3.27 -0.81
C LYS A 11 -31.40 -4.08 0.46
N ILE A 12 -30.24 -3.81 1.07
CA ILE A 12 -29.80 -4.42 2.34
C ILE A 12 -29.49 -3.35 3.39
N SER A 13 -29.45 -3.74 4.67
CA SER A 13 -29.01 -2.83 5.72
C SER A 13 -27.51 -2.48 5.59
N THR A 14 -27.13 -1.30 6.09
CA THR A 14 -25.72 -0.87 6.14
C THR A 14 -24.87 -1.79 7.00
N THR A 15 -25.45 -2.37 8.06
CA THR A 15 -24.76 -3.32 8.94
C THR A 15 -24.51 -4.65 8.23
N THR A 16 -25.47 -5.15 7.46
CA THR A 16 -25.29 -6.34 6.61
C THR A 16 -24.20 -6.12 5.55
N LEU A 17 -24.20 -4.96 4.89
CA LEU A 17 -23.15 -4.60 3.93
C LEU A 17 -21.76 -4.57 4.60
N LEU A 18 -21.65 -3.95 5.77
CA LEU A 18 -20.38 -3.89 6.51
C LEU A 18 -19.89 -5.28 6.90
N LYS A 19 -20.78 -6.14 7.43
CA LYS A 19 -20.46 -7.54 7.75
C LYS A 19 -19.95 -8.30 6.53
N ARG A 20 -20.55 -8.07 5.35
CA ARG A 20 -20.13 -8.69 4.09
C ARG A 20 -18.76 -8.20 3.62
N ILE A 21 -18.47 -6.90 3.73
CA ILE A 21 -17.14 -6.34 3.41
C ILE A 21 -16.07 -6.96 4.32
N VAL A 22 -16.32 -7.05 5.62
CA VAL A 22 -15.40 -7.67 6.58
C VAL A 22 -15.21 -9.16 6.28
N PHE A 23 -16.28 -9.86 5.93
CA PHE A 23 -16.20 -11.27 5.53
C PHE A 23 -15.33 -11.46 4.28
N ILE A 24 -15.54 -10.66 3.22
CA ILE A 24 -14.70 -10.72 2.01
C ILE A 24 -13.25 -10.41 2.36
N ALA A 25 -12.99 -9.34 3.13
CA ALA A 25 -11.65 -8.93 3.50
C ALA A 25 -10.87 -10.02 4.27
N ARG A 26 -11.54 -10.79 5.14
CA ARG A 26 -10.92 -11.92 5.87
C ARG A 26 -10.48 -13.06 4.96
N ASN A 27 -11.11 -13.21 3.79
CA ASN A 27 -10.79 -14.25 2.83
C ASN A 27 -9.73 -13.79 1.79
N ILE A 28 -9.33 -12.51 1.81
CA ILE A 28 -8.28 -12.02 0.91
C ILE A 28 -6.93 -12.53 1.41
N THR A 29 -6.28 -13.36 0.59
CA THR A 29 -4.91 -13.82 0.85
C THR A 29 -3.90 -12.85 0.26
N LYS A 30 -2.81 -12.59 1.00
CA LYS A 30 -1.69 -11.81 0.48
C LYS A 30 -1.02 -12.56 -0.68
N PRO A 31 -0.72 -11.91 -1.81
CA PRO A 31 -0.05 -12.56 -2.93
C PRO A 31 1.39 -12.97 -2.58
N ILE A 32 1.87 -14.01 -3.25
CA ILE A 32 3.27 -14.46 -3.16
C ILE A 32 4.15 -13.45 -3.89
N ILE A 33 5.25 -13.07 -3.25
CA ILE A 33 6.16 -12.05 -3.77
C ILE A 33 7.28 -12.76 -4.51
N SER A 34 7.33 -12.56 -5.83
CA SER A 34 8.34 -13.17 -6.68
C SER A 34 9.71 -12.54 -6.47
N LYS A 35 10.76 -13.36 -6.50
CA LYS A 35 12.13 -12.87 -6.38
C LYS A 35 12.59 -12.10 -7.62
N GLY A 36 13.54 -11.18 -7.45
CA GLY A 36 14.24 -10.56 -8.58
C GLY A 36 13.35 -9.68 -9.48
N LYS A 37 12.27 -9.12 -8.91
CA LYS A 37 11.36 -8.21 -9.63
C LYS A 37 11.65 -6.76 -9.32
N THR A 38 10.99 -5.88 -10.06
CA THR A 38 11.06 -4.44 -9.90
C THR A 38 9.76 -3.93 -9.31
N TYR A 39 9.87 -3.06 -8.31
CA TYR A 39 8.73 -2.60 -7.54
C TYR A 39 8.62 -1.08 -7.54
N GLU A 40 7.40 -0.58 -7.39
CA GLU A 40 7.07 0.81 -7.11
C GLU A 40 6.44 0.89 -5.73
N VAL A 41 6.95 1.77 -4.87
CA VAL A 41 6.44 2.00 -3.52
C VAL A 41 5.91 3.43 -3.45
N ASP A 42 4.68 3.56 -2.98
CA ASP A 42 3.99 4.85 -2.87
C ASP A 42 3.17 4.91 -1.57
N GLU A 43 2.78 6.12 -1.20
CA GLU A 43 2.07 6.44 0.04
C GLU A 43 0.79 7.23 -0.24
N LEU A 44 -0.32 6.75 0.33
CA LEU A 44 -1.58 7.49 0.36
C LEU A 44 -1.82 8.06 1.76
N CYS A 45 -1.92 9.39 1.87
CA CYS A 45 -2.30 10.08 3.09
C CYS A 45 -3.84 10.20 3.21
N THR A 46 -4.40 9.77 4.32
CA THR A 46 -5.81 9.93 4.67
C THR A 46 -5.98 10.18 6.18
N TYR A 47 -7.20 10.17 6.70
CA TYR A 47 -7.47 10.36 8.13
C TYR A 47 -8.57 9.44 8.64
N ILE A 48 -8.52 9.11 9.93
CA ILE A 48 -9.56 8.34 10.61
C ILE A 48 -10.42 9.28 11.43
N ARG A 49 -11.74 9.28 11.17
CA ARG A 49 -12.78 10.08 11.86
C ARG A 49 -12.67 11.60 11.65
N HIS A 50 -11.51 12.22 11.88
CA HIS A 50 -11.29 13.66 11.74
C HIS A 50 -9.89 13.98 11.21
N LYS A 51 -9.74 15.13 10.54
CA LYS A 51 -8.51 15.52 9.81
C LYS A 51 -7.26 15.70 10.69
N LYS A 52 -7.39 15.75 12.02
CA LYS A 52 -6.22 15.76 12.92
C LYS A 52 -5.58 14.38 13.11
N ASN A 53 -6.32 13.29 12.81
CA ASN A 53 -5.82 11.93 12.96
C ASN A 53 -5.44 11.33 11.61
N TYR A 54 -4.34 11.84 11.04
CA TYR A 54 -3.81 11.35 9.77
C TYR A 54 -3.24 9.93 9.89
N ILE A 55 -3.39 9.18 8.81
CA ILE A 55 -2.86 7.83 8.61
C ILE A 55 -2.39 7.67 7.18
N TRP A 56 -1.34 6.86 6.99
CA TRP A 56 -0.72 6.58 5.72
C TRP A 56 -0.90 5.11 5.38
N LEU A 57 -1.36 4.86 4.16
CA LEU A 57 -1.31 3.55 3.51
C LEU A 57 -0.08 3.54 2.60
N VAL A 58 0.92 2.76 2.96
CA VAL A 58 2.10 2.52 2.16
C VAL A 58 1.88 1.22 1.41
N TYR A 59 2.10 1.20 0.09
CA TYR A 59 1.95 -0.02 -0.70
C TYR A 59 3.10 -0.22 -1.67
N ALA A 60 3.37 -1.48 -2.00
CA ALA A 60 4.32 -1.90 -3.00
C ALA A 60 3.59 -2.57 -4.16
N LEU A 61 3.93 -2.15 -5.37
CA LEU A 61 3.35 -2.60 -6.62
C LEU A 61 4.44 -3.20 -7.50
N GLU A 62 4.24 -4.40 -8.05
CA GLU A 62 5.16 -4.95 -9.04
C GLU A 62 4.99 -4.21 -10.38
N LYS A 63 6.09 -3.76 -10.97
CA LYS A 63 6.05 -2.76 -12.05
C LYS A 63 5.38 -3.25 -13.34
N ASN A 64 5.45 -4.54 -13.65
CA ASN A 64 5.00 -5.10 -14.92
C ASN A 64 3.52 -5.54 -14.84
N SER A 65 3.21 -6.41 -13.89
CA SER A 65 1.88 -6.96 -13.61
C SER A 65 0.93 -5.96 -12.94
N LYS A 66 1.47 -4.88 -12.37
CA LYS A 66 0.71 -3.89 -11.59
C LYS A 66 0.00 -4.48 -10.37
N THR A 67 0.42 -5.65 -9.91
CA THR A 67 -0.17 -6.27 -8.70
C THR A 67 0.38 -5.63 -7.44
N VAL A 68 -0.50 -5.34 -6.47
CA VAL A 68 -0.09 -4.93 -5.13
C VAL A 68 0.47 -6.14 -4.38
N VAL A 69 1.77 -6.13 -4.10
CA VAL A 69 2.47 -7.26 -3.48
C VAL A 69 2.53 -7.16 -1.96
N ASN A 70 2.49 -5.94 -1.42
CA ASN A 70 2.50 -5.71 0.01
C ASN A 70 1.93 -4.33 0.34
N PHE A 71 1.40 -4.16 1.54
CA PHE A 71 1.02 -2.86 2.07
C PHE A 71 1.15 -2.82 3.59
N ASN A 72 1.23 -1.61 4.13
CA ASN A 72 1.18 -1.37 5.56
C ASN A 72 0.43 -0.06 5.84
N VAL A 73 -0.28 -0.01 6.96
CA VAL A 73 -1.07 1.16 7.37
C VAL A 73 -0.58 1.66 8.73
N GLY A 74 -0.30 2.96 8.83
CA GLY A 74 0.21 3.53 10.08
C GLY A 74 0.48 5.03 10.02
N LYS A 75 1.20 5.57 11.01
CA LYS A 75 1.69 6.96 10.94
C LYS A 75 2.81 7.08 9.91
N ARG A 76 3.07 8.28 9.39
CA ARG A 76 4.18 8.54 8.45
C ARG A 76 5.53 8.45 9.16
N THR A 77 6.01 7.24 9.36
CA THR A 77 7.23 6.95 10.11
C THR A 77 8.08 5.94 9.36
N ASN A 78 9.39 5.93 9.64
CA ASN A 78 10.31 4.95 9.06
C ASN A 78 9.88 3.51 9.36
N LYS A 79 9.30 3.25 10.54
CA LYS A 79 8.77 1.94 10.92
C LYS A 79 7.62 1.48 10.02
N THR A 80 6.73 2.40 9.63
CA THR A 80 5.62 2.09 8.73
C THR A 80 6.13 1.73 7.33
N LEU A 81 7.11 2.49 6.85
CA LEU A 81 7.76 2.28 5.54
C LEU A 81 8.57 1.00 5.51
N SER A 82 9.37 0.73 6.57
CA SER A 82 10.28 -0.41 6.62
C SER A 82 9.54 -1.74 6.49
N ARG A 83 8.35 -1.86 7.08
CA ARG A 83 7.53 -3.09 7.00
C ARG A 83 7.18 -3.49 5.56
N VAL A 84 7.03 -2.51 4.66
CA VAL A 84 6.84 -2.77 3.23
C VAL A 84 8.18 -3.09 2.56
N LEU A 85 9.20 -2.28 2.82
CA LEU A 85 10.52 -2.37 2.19
C LEU A 85 11.30 -3.64 2.56
N GLU A 86 11.24 -4.08 3.81
CA GLU A 86 11.88 -5.33 4.28
C GLU A 86 11.43 -6.53 3.46
N THR A 87 10.14 -6.57 3.14
CA THR A 87 9.59 -7.66 2.32
C THR A 87 10.14 -7.62 0.88
N LEU A 88 10.42 -6.43 0.34
CA LEU A 88 11.04 -6.28 -0.98
C LEU A 88 12.54 -6.60 -0.95
N LYS A 89 13.23 -6.31 0.17
CA LYS A 89 14.62 -6.72 0.38
C LYS A 89 14.74 -8.24 0.42
N LEU A 90 13.85 -8.91 1.17
CA LEU A 90 13.80 -10.37 1.27
C LEU A 90 13.44 -11.06 -0.06
N SER A 91 12.81 -10.35 -1.00
CA SER A 91 12.52 -10.85 -2.34
C SER A 91 13.62 -10.54 -3.35
N ASP A 92 14.81 -10.11 -2.92
CA ASP A 92 15.93 -9.78 -3.81
C ASP A 92 15.49 -8.80 -4.91
N ALA A 93 14.73 -7.76 -4.55
CA ALA A 93 14.22 -6.77 -5.50
C ALA A 93 15.36 -6.18 -6.34
N LYS A 94 15.17 -6.14 -7.68
CA LYS A 94 16.16 -5.57 -8.61
C LYS A 94 16.24 -4.05 -8.53
N LYS A 95 15.08 -3.40 -8.47
CA LYS A 95 14.94 -1.96 -8.29
C LYS A 95 13.66 -1.64 -7.52
N ILE A 96 13.74 -0.61 -6.70
CA ILE A 96 12.62 -0.03 -5.96
C ILE A 96 12.46 1.42 -6.38
N PHE A 97 11.34 1.71 -7.03
CA PHE A 97 10.94 3.04 -7.45
C PHE A 97 10.13 3.72 -6.35
N THR A 98 10.52 4.93 -5.94
CA THR A 98 9.74 5.73 -4.98
C THR A 98 9.65 7.18 -5.44
N ASP A 99 8.87 7.97 -4.70
CA ASP A 99 8.95 9.42 -4.74
C ASP A 99 10.26 9.95 -4.11
N ARG A 100 10.37 11.29 -4.00
CA ARG A 100 11.53 11.97 -3.39
C ARG A 100 11.44 12.10 -1.88
N LEU A 101 10.63 11.28 -1.19
CA LEU A 101 10.59 11.34 0.27
C LEU A 101 11.96 10.99 0.85
N LYS A 102 12.51 11.92 1.64
CA LYS A 102 13.85 11.82 2.24
C LYS A 102 14.07 10.52 3.00
N ASN A 103 13.02 10.01 3.65
CA ASN A 103 13.04 8.78 4.44
C ASN A 103 13.50 7.57 3.62
N TYR A 104 13.11 7.46 2.34
CA TYR A 104 13.50 6.32 1.51
C TYR A 104 15.01 6.22 1.29
N ARG A 105 15.70 7.35 1.20
CA ARG A 105 17.16 7.38 1.01
C ARG A 105 17.92 6.68 2.14
N TYR A 106 17.37 6.68 3.35
CA TYR A 106 17.97 6.00 4.51
C TYR A 106 17.51 4.55 4.66
N LEU A 107 16.39 4.19 4.03
CA LEU A 107 15.75 2.88 4.20
C LEU A 107 16.07 1.91 3.06
N ILE A 108 16.49 2.40 1.89
CA ILE A 108 16.77 1.62 0.69
C ILE A 108 18.24 1.83 0.32
N ASP A 109 18.93 0.77 -0.05
CA ASP A 109 20.28 0.85 -0.62
C ASP A 109 20.23 1.70 -1.90
N GLU A 110 21.15 2.65 -2.04
CA GLU A 110 21.26 3.54 -3.19
C GLU A 110 21.33 2.79 -4.53
N LYS A 111 21.94 1.59 -4.56
CA LYS A 111 22.01 0.76 -5.78
C LYS A 111 20.65 0.23 -6.21
N LEU A 112 19.77 -0.05 -5.23
CA LEU A 112 18.42 -0.55 -5.45
C LEU A 112 17.41 0.58 -5.64
N HIS A 113 17.70 1.76 -5.09
CA HIS A 113 16.79 2.89 -5.07
C HIS A 113 16.78 3.63 -6.40
N SER A 114 15.60 3.84 -6.95
CA SER A 114 15.41 4.76 -8.07
C SER A 114 14.29 5.72 -7.73
N VAL A 115 14.56 7.00 -7.89
CA VAL A 115 13.53 8.02 -7.74
C VAL A 115 12.85 8.20 -9.08
N LYS A 116 11.52 8.09 -9.11
CA LYS A 116 10.74 8.39 -10.31
C LYS A 116 10.93 9.87 -10.66
N ARG A 117 11.46 10.18 -11.85
CA ARG A 117 11.38 11.55 -12.38
C ARG A 117 9.93 11.78 -12.80
N VAL A 118 9.24 12.69 -12.14
CA VAL A 118 7.92 13.14 -12.58
C VAL A 118 8.13 13.85 -13.92
N GLY A 119 7.63 13.27 -15.02
CA GLY A 119 7.53 13.94 -16.32
C GLY A 119 8.49 13.50 -17.44
N LEU A 120 8.60 12.21 -17.72
CA LEU A 120 8.93 11.67 -19.06
C LEU A 120 8.11 10.40 -19.30
#